data_AF-A0A1H0X3F5-F1
#
_entry.id   AF-A0A1H0X3F5-F1
#
_cell.length_a   1.000
_cell.length_b   1.000
_cell.length_c   1.000
_cell.angle_alpha   90.00
_cell.angle_beta   90.00
_cell.angle_gamma   90.00
#
_symmetry.space_group_name_H-M   'P 1'
#
loop_
_entity.id
_entity.type
_entity.pdbx_description
1 polymer ?
#
loop_
_entity_poly.entity_id
_entity_poly.type
_entity_poly.pdbx_seq_one_letter_code
_entity_poly.pdbx_strand_id
1 'polypeptide(L)' 'MVRFVNDLAEAIYDLFKFIIRSLCYLVAGMIMVGVPMYMIVWLFGMFQ' A
#
# COMPACT_ATOMS: atom_id res chain seq x y z
N MET A 1 -20.23 27.01 -13.47
CA MET A 1 -20.51 26.19 -12.27
C MET A 1 -20.22 24.71 -12.54
N VAL A 2 -20.77 24.10 -13.60
CA VAL A 2 -20.52 22.69 -13.98
C VAL A 2 -19.04 22.35 -14.16
N ARG A 3 -18.25 23.22 -14.82
CA ARG A 3 -16.80 23.03 -14.98
C ARG A 3 -16.05 22.93 -13.64
N PHE A 4 -16.34 23.83 -12.70
CA PHE A 4 -15.71 23.82 -11.38
C PHE A 4 -16.01 22.54 -10.59
N VAL A 5 -17.25 22.03 -10.68
CA VAL A 5 -17.63 20.77 -10.04
C VAL A 5 -16.89 19.60 -10.68
N ASN A 6 -16.70 19.63 -12.00
CA ASN A 6 -15.99 18.59 -12.73
C ASN A 6 -14.49 18.58 -12.39
N ASP A 7 -13.85 19.76 -12.37
CA ASP A 7 -12.44 19.91 -11.99
C ASP A 7 -12.20 19.49 -10.54
N LEU A 8 -13.15 19.82 -9.63
CA LEU A 8 -13.08 19.40 -8.24
C LEU A 8 -13.24 17.88 -8.09
N ALA A 9 -14.15 17.26 -8.85
CA ALA A 9 -14.35 15.82 -8.83
C ALA A 9 -13.11 15.08 -9.34
N GLU A 10 -12.46 15.59 -10.39
CA GLU A 10 -11.22 15.04 -10.94
C GLU A 10 -10.07 15.16 -9.94
N ALA A 11 -9.90 16.31 -9.30
CA ALA A 11 -8.89 16.50 -8.25
C ALA A 11 -9.10 15.57 -7.04
N ILE A 12 -10.34 15.38 -6.62
CA ILE A 12 -10.69 14.45 -5.53
C ILE A 12 -10.38 13.01 -5.95
N TYR A 13 -10.73 12.62 -7.17
CA TYR A 13 -10.44 11.29 -7.70
C TYR A 13 -8.94 10.99 -7.72
N ASP A 14 -8.13 11.94 -8.18
CA ASP A 14 -6.67 11.79 -8.21
C ASP A 14 -6.06 11.70 -6.81
N LEU A 15 -6.58 12.48 -5.85
CA LEU A 15 -6.18 12.39 -4.44
C LEU A 15 -6.46 11.00 -3.87
N PHE A 16 -7.67 10.47 -4.05
CA PHE A 16 -8.02 9.13 -3.57
C PHE A 16 -7.19 8.04 -4.25
N LYS A 17 -6.96 8.17 -5.56
CA LYS A 17 -6.11 7.25 -6.32
C LYS A 17 -4.67 7.24 -5.80
N PHE A 18 -4.13 8.40 -5.44
CA PHE A 18 -2.80 8.52 -4.84
C PHE A 18 -2.74 7.83 -3.46
N ILE A 19 -3.73 8.08 -2.60
CA ILE A 19 -3.80 7.49 -1.26
C ILE A 19 -3.86 5.95 -1.35
N ILE A 20 -4.76 5.41 -2.17
CA ILE A 20 -4.91 3.96 -2.35
C ILE A 20 -3.61 3.37 -2.89
N ARG A 21 -3.00 4.00 -3.90
CA ARG A 21 -1.75 3.51 -4.48
C ARG A 21 -0.61 3.50 -3.46
N SER A 22 -0.50 4.55 -2.64
CA SER A 22 0.49 4.64 -1.56
C SER A 22 0.30 3.53 -0.52
N LEU A 23 -0.95 3.31 -0.07
CA LEU A 23 -1.27 2.22 0.86
C LEU A 23 -0.94 0.84 0.27
N CYS A 24 -1.25 0.60 -1.00
CA CYS A 24 -0.89 -0.65 -1.68
C CYS A 24 0.62 -0.88 -1.70
N TYR A 25 1.43 0.16 -1.97
CA TYR A 25 2.90 0.03 -1.93
C TYR A 25 3.41 -0.26 -0.51
N LEU A 26 2.83 0.37 0.51
CA LEU A 26 3.21 0.13 1.89
C LEU A 26 2.90 -1.31 2.30
N VAL A 27 1.69 -1.81 2.01
CA VAL A 27 1.31 -3.20 2.28
C VAL A 27 2.17 -4.19 1.49
N ALA A 28 2.44 -3.91 0.21
CA ALA A 28 3.32 -4.75 -0.59
C ALA A 28 4.74 -4.81 -0.01
N GLY A 29 5.28 -3.69 0.47
CA GLY A 29 6.57 -3.63 1.16
C GLY A 29 6.57 -4.46 2.45
N MET A 30 5.52 -4.34 3.26
CA MET A 30 5.38 -5.15 4.48
C MET A 30 5.31 -6.64 4.19
N ILE A 31 4.61 -7.06 3.13
CA ILE A 31 4.54 -8.48 2.74
C ILE A 31 5.91 -8.94 2.22
N MET A 32 6.54 -8.17 1.33
CA MET A 32 7.83 -8.52 0.73
C MET A 32 8.95 -8.64 1.77
N VAL A 33 8.93 -7.84 2.83
CA VAL A 33 9.97 -7.91 3.89
C VAL A 33 9.54 -8.83 5.03
N GLY A 34 8.30 -8.72 5.50
CA GLY A 34 7.78 -9.44 6.65
C GLY A 34 7.70 -10.95 6.42
N VAL A 35 7.29 -11.39 5.22
CA VAL A 35 7.19 -12.83 4.91
C VAL A 35 8.56 -13.52 4.96
N PRO A 36 9.62 -13.04 4.29
CA PRO A 36 10.96 -13.61 4.42
C PRO A 36 11.50 -13.57 5.85
N MET A 37 11.31 -12.46 6.58
CA MET A 37 11.79 -12.38 7.98
C MET A 37 11.13 -13.44 8.85
N TYR A 38 9.82 -13.66 8.71
CA TYR A 38 9.11 -14.68 9.47
C TYR A 38 9.56 -16.09 9.09
N MET A 39 9.79 -16.36 7.79
CA MET A 39 10.34 -17.64 7.33
C MET A 39 11.72 -17.92 7.92
N ILE A 40 12.59 -16.91 8.00
CA ILE A 40 13.93 -17.04 8.59
C ILE A 40 13.83 -17.38 10.08
N VAL A 41 13.01 -16.64 10.84
CA VAL A 41 12.79 -16.91 12.28
C VAL A 41 12.25 -18.32 12.50
N TRP A 42 11.29 -18.75 11.67
CA TRP A 42 10.74 -20.10 11.73
C TRP A 42 11.80 -21.18 11.48
N LEU A 43 12.65 -21.00 10.46
CA LEU A 43 13.76 -21.92 10.17
C LEU A 43 14.72 -22.04 11.35
N PHE A 44 15.14 -20.92 11.94
CA PHE A 44 16.04 -20.95 13.10
C PHE A 44 15.40 -21.57 14.34
N GLY A 45 14.08 -21.39 14.52
CA GLY A 45 13.34 -22.03 15.60
C GLY A 45 13.26 -23.56 15.49
N MET A 46 13.43 -24.13 14.29
CA MET A 46 13.49 -25.60 14.11
C MET A 46 14.84 -26.22 14.51
N PHE A 47 15.90 -25.42 14.62
CA PHE A 47 17.24 -25.88 14.97
C PHE A 47 17.56 -25.74 16.47
N GLN A 48 16.57 -25.35 17.28
CA GLN A 48 16.65 -25.26 18.75
C GLN A 48 16.03 -26.50 19.40
#